data_AF-W6R248-F1
#
_entry.id   AF-W6R248-F1
#
_cell.length_a   1.000
_cell.length_b   1.000
_cell.length_c   1.000
_cell.angle_alpha   90.00
_cell.angle_beta   90.00
_cell.angle_gamma   90.00
#
_symmetry.space_group_name_H-M   'P 1'
#
loop_
_entity.id
_entity.type
_entity.pdbx_description
1 polymer ?
#
loop_
_entity_poly.entity_id
_entity_poly.type
_entity_poly.pdbx_seq_one_letter_code
_entity_poly.pdbx_strand_id
1 'polypeptide(L)'
;MWRWKSNTCTSFRSALSNGSILMSIEARLAKSYRFIKNNSRKVFISLGVLAMFSMGTALWNYFGFGGLSSFAEQAIVFDDSGLRLPDNLAGPTGRIRIVHFWDPACKVCNRETGAHLSYLISMYRRANIDFYSVRKPGTTGELPSFLQGKLTPLDGIEGMDKIPASPSVAIWGADGRLAYAGPYSLGMVCTSANSFVEPIIDKLVAGQAVEPFGMLAVGCYCRWNE
;
A
#
# COMPACT_ATOMS: atom_id res chain seq x y z
N MET A 1 -33.38 -42.71 76.91
CA MET A 1 -33.86 -41.47 77.56
C MET A 1 -33.73 -40.34 76.54
N TRP A 2 -34.86 -39.80 76.06
CA TRP A 2 -35.13 -38.38 75.70
C TRP A 2 -33.94 -37.48 75.25
N ARG A 3 -33.94 -36.62 74.22
CA ARG A 3 -34.98 -35.96 73.41
C ARG A 3 -34.31 -35.00 72.38
N TRP A 4 -34.89 -34.96 71.19
CA TRP A 4 -35.07 -33.87 70.19
C TRP A 4 -34.48 -32.43 70.31
N LYS A 5 -34.08 -31.94 69.10
CA LYS A 5 -34.15 -30.58 68.46
C LYS A 5 -32.77 -30.01 68.08
N SER A 6 -32.51 -29.44 66.89
CA SER A 6 -33.31 -29.14 65.69
C SER A 6 -32.36 -28.67 64.56
N ASN A 7 -32.74 -28.93 63.31
CA ASN A 7 -32.29 -28.27 62.07
C ASN A 7 -32.22 -26.72 62.27
N THR A 8 -31.43 -25.89 61.57
CA THR A 8 -31.25 -25.74 60.12
C THR A 8 -30.29 -24.56 59.86
N CYS A 9 -29.81 -24.45 58.62
CA CYS A 9 -29.36 -23.23 57.93
C CYS A 9 -27.90 -22.76 58.10
N THR A 10 -27.04 -23.41 57.34
CA THR A 10 -26.14 -22.77 56.36
C THR A 10 -26.70 -21.45 55.78
N SER A 11 -25.92 -20.37 55.89
CA SER A 11 -25.90 -19.15 55.04
C SER A 11 -25.88 -17.88 55.90
N PHE A 12 -24.71 -17.47 56.40
CA PHE A 12 -24.52 -16.08 56.87
C PHE A 12 -23.03 -15.69 56.99
N ARG A 13 -22.21 -15.99 55.97
CA ARG A 13 -20.81 -15.51 55.94
C ARG A 13 -20.37 -14.86 54.62
N SER A 14 -21.26 -14.76 53.63
CA SER A 14 -20.97 -14.11 52.33
C SER A 14 -21.40 -12.62 52.26
N ALA A 15 -22.15 -12.09 53.23
CA ALA A 15 -22.69 -10.73 53.17
C ALA A 15 -21.73 -9.61 53.66
N LEU A 16 -20.75 -9.92 54.52
CA LEU A 16 -19.87 -8.91 55.13
C LEU A 16 -18.64 -8.53 54.26
N SER A 17 -18.25 -9.41 53.33
CA SER A 17 -17.22 -9.13 52.33
C SER A 17 -17.71 -8.13 51.26
N ASN A 18 -18.97 -8.25 50.85
CA ASN A 18 -19.54 -7.40 49.81
C ASN A 18 -19.80 -5.97 50.30
N GLY A 19 -20.17 -5.76 51.57
CA GLY A 19 -20.43 -4.44 52.12
C GLY A 19 -19.18 -3.55 52.25
N SER A 20 -18.04 -4.11 52.62
CA SER A 20 -16.77 -3.37 52.73
C SER A 20 -16.19 -2.97 51.37
N ILE A 21 -16.34 -3.84 50.37
CA ILE A 21 -15.99 -3.54 48.98
C ILE A 21 -16.91 -2.43 48.43
N LEU A 22 -18.23 -2.54 48.61
CA LEU A 22 -19.19 -1.53 48.17
C LEU A 22 -18.91 -0.15 48.79
N MET A 23 -18.67 -0.09 50.11
CA MET A 23 -18.40 1.16 50.81
C MET A 23 -17.08 1.81 50.36
N SER A 24 -16.08 1.00 50.00
CA SER A 24 -14.82 1.49 49.43
C SER A 24 -14.98 2.06 48.01
N ILE A 25 -15.90 1.50 47.22
CA ILE A 25 -16.22 1.96 45.87
C ILE A 25 -17.01 3.27 45.93
N GLU A 26 -18.06 3.32 46.77
CA GLU A 26 -18.86 4.51 47.06
C GLU A 26 -17.97 5.69 47.50
N ALA A 27 -17.05 5.45 48.44
CA ALA A 27 -16.13 6.47 48.93
C ALA A 27 -15.15 6.96 47.83
N ARG A 28 -14.67 6.06 46.96
CA ARG A 28 -13.83 6.42 45.80
C ARG A 28 -14.61 7.22 44.77
N LEU A 29 -15.85 6.84 44.46
CA LEU A 29 -16.73 7.54 43.53
C LEU A 29 -17.09 8.94 44.05
N ALA A 30 -17.42 9.08 45.34
CA ALA A 30 -17.73 10.37 45.96
C ALA A 30 -16.50 11.31 46.02
N LYS A 31 -15.29 10.76 46.18
CA LYS A 31 -14.04 11.53 46.14
C LYS A 31 -13.71 11.97 44.72
N SER A 32 -13.85 11.08 43.73
CA SER A 32 -13.69 11.40 42.31
C SER A 32 -14.71 12.43 41.84
N TYR A 33 -15.98 12.30 42.22
CA TYR A 33 -17.04 13.25 41.86
C TYR A 33 -16.76 14.66 42.40
N ARG A 34 -16.36 14.78 43.67
CA ARG A 34 -15.96 16.08 44.25
C ARG A 34 -14.73 16.68 43.57
N PHE A 35 -13.74 15.85 43.24
CA PHE A 35 -12.54 16.30 42.52
C PHE A 35 -12.88 16.78 41.10
N ILE A 36 -13.69 16.03 40.35
CA ILE A 36 -14.16 16.40 39.00
C ILE A 36 -15.01 17.67 39.06
N LYS A 37 -15.88 17.83 40.06
CA LYS A 37 -16.70 19.04 40.21
C LYS A 37 -15.86 20.28 40.50
N ASN A 38 -14.85 20.17 41.37
CA ASN A 38 -14.03 21.31 41.78
C ASN A 38 -12.97 21.70 40.74
N ASN A 39 -12.49 20.73 39.95
CA ASN A 39 -11.49 20.93 38.90
C ASN A 39 -12.05 20.74 37.49
N SER A 40 -13.37 20.86 37.31
CA SER A 40 -14.08 20.52 36.06
C SER A 40 -13.44 21.16 34.84
N ARG A 41 -13.10 22.45 34.91
CA ARG A 41 -12.43 23.18 33.82
C ARG A 41 -11.06 22.58 33.46
N LYS A 42 -10.26 22.16 34.45
CA LYS A 42 -8.95 21.53 34.23
C LYS A 42 -9.10 20.12 33.66
N VAL A 43 -10.10 19.36 34.13
CA VAL A 43 -10.42 18.02 33.62
C VAL A 43 -10.87 18.09 32.15
N PHE A 44 -11.75 19.02 31.79
CA PHE A 44 -12.17 19.25 30.41
C PHE A 44 -11.01 19.66 29.50
N ILE A 45 -10.14 20.56 29.96
CA ILE A 45 -8.94 20.96 29.19
C ILE A 45 -8.01 19.77 28.99
N SER A 46 -7.75 18.97 30.03
CA SER A 46 -6.88 17.79 29.91
C SER A 46 -7.45 16.72 28.97
N LEU A 47 -8.77 16.49 29.01
CA LEU A 47 -9.45 15.58 28.09
C LEU A 47 -9.41 16.10 26.64
N GLY A 48 -9.59 17.40 26.44
CA GLY A 48 -9.46 18.04 25.13
C GLY A 48 -8.06 17.91 24.56
N VAL A 49 -7.02 18.16 25.36
CA VAL A 49 -5.62 18.00 24.94
C VAL A 49 -5.31 16.52 24.62
N LEU A 50 -5.77 15.58 25.43
CA LEU A 50 -5.62 14.15 25.17
C LEU A 50 -6.32 13.74 23.87
N ALA A 51 -7.52 14.24 23.62
CA ALA A 51 -8.26 13.97 22.39
C ALA A 51 -7.61 14.59 21.15
N MET A 52 -7.08 15.81 21.26
CA MET A 52 -6.32 16.45 20.17
C MET A 52 -5.01 15.73 19.90
N PHE A 53 -4.31 15.27 20.93
CA PHE A 53 -3.06 14.53 20.78
C PHE A 53 -3.32 13.15 20.17
N SER A 54 -4.36 12.43 20.63
CA SER A 54 -4.73 11.13 20.04
C SER A 54 -5.17 11.28 18.59
N MET A 55 -6.01 12.27 18.28
CA MET A 55 -6.40 12.59 16.90
C MET A 55 -5.18 12.98 16.06
N GLY A 56 -4.28 13.80 16.60
CA GLY A 56 -3.02 14.16 15.94
C GLY A 56 -2.15 12.95 15.62
N THR A 57 -2.00 12.01 16.57
CA THR A 57 -1.25 10.76 16.33
C THR A 57 -1.95 9.84 15.34
N ALA A 58 -3.29 9.78 15.35
CA ALA A 58 -4.06 9.00 14.39
C ALA A 58 -3.94 9.57 12.98
N LEU A 59 -4.07 10.91 12.84
CA LEU A 59 -3.86 11.62 11.59
C LEU A 59 -2.40 11.51 11.14
N TRP A 60 -1.43 11.53 12.03
CA TRP A 60 -0.02 11.35 11.68
C TRP A 60 0.30 9.91 11.26
N ASN A 61 -0.35 8.90 11.83
CA ASN A 61 -0.20 7.53 11.34
C ASN A 61 -0.95 7.29 10.03
N TYR A 62 -2.03 8.04 9.78
CA TYR A 62 -2.85 7.91 8.57
C TYR A 62 -2.28 8.72 7.39
N PHE A 63 -1.89 9.96 7.62
CA PHE A 63 -1.34 10.92 6.64
C PHE A 63 0.17 11.10 6.73
N GLY A 64 0.73 10.97 7.93
CA GLY A 64 2.12 11.31 8.20
C GLY A 64 3.08 10.26 7.68
N PHE A 65 4.29 10.75 7.44
CA PHE A 65 5.48 10.14 6.85
C PHE A 65 5.97 8.78 7.41
N GLY A 66 5.18 8.06 8.22
CA GLY A 66 5.52 6.71 8.71
C GLY A 66 5.69 5.65 7.61
N GLY A 67 5.31 6.00 6.38
CA GLY A 67 5.57 5.23 5.15
C GLY A 67 6.66 5.82 4.25
N LEU A 68 7.45 6.82 4.67
CA LEU A 68 8.70 7.17 3.99
C LEU A 68 9.78 6.11 4.28
N SER A 69 9.47 4.84 4.04
CA SER A 69 10.51 3.84 3.83
C SER A 69 11.29 4.30 2.61
N SER A 70 12.47 4.87 2.88
CA SER A 70 13.39 5.57 1.98
C SER A 70 12.78 6.04 0.68
N PHE A 71 12.52 7.34 0.59
CA PHE A 71 12.80 8.05 -0.65
C PHE A 71 14.27 7.80 -0.94
N ALA A 72 14.54 6.70 -1.61
CA ALA A 72 15.89 6.31 -1.91
C ALA A 72 16.25 7.27 -3.03
N GLU A 73 17.13 8.22 -2.75
CA GLU A 73 17.88 8.95 -3.77
C GLU A 73 18.79 7.95 -4.50
N GLN A 74 18.17 6.95 -5.10
CA GLN A 74 18.77 5.92 -5.90
C GLN A 74 18.58 6.41 -7.32
N ALA A 75 19.63 7.03 -7.84
CA ALA A 75 19.82 7.13 -9.26
C ALA A 75 19.91 5.70 -9.82
N ILE A 76 18.79 5.18 -10.30
CA ILE A 76 18.75 3.89 -11.01
C ILE A 76 18.85 4.18 -12.50
N VAL A 77 19.86 3.56 -13.12
CA VAL A 77 20.04 3.59 -14.57
C VAL A 77 19.23 2.42 -15.12
N PHE A 78 18.15 2.76 -15.80
CA PHE A 78 17.45 1.81 -16.65
C PHE A 78 18.18 1.84 -17.99
N ASP A 79 18.79 0.73 -18.37
CA ASP A 79 19.34 0.53 -19.71
C ASP A 79 18.29 -0.16 -20.58
N ASP A 80 18.51 -0.22 -21.89
CA ASP A 80 17.70 -0.94 -22.89
C ASP A 80 17.86 -2.46 -22.73
N SER A 81 17.58 -2.91 -21.51
CA SER A 81 17.55 -4.29 -21.07
C SER A 81 16.89 -5.10 -22.17
N GLY A 82 17.60 -6.12 -22.66
CA GLY A 82 17.16 -7.03 -23.72
C GLY A 82 15.98 -7.88 -23.27
N LEU A 83 14.90 -7.21 -22.87
CA LEU A 83 13.65 -7.75 -22.40
C LEU A 83 12.92 -8.29 -23.62
N ARG A 84 12.63 -9.59 -23.56
CA ARG A 84 11.88 -10.25 -24.61
C ARG A 84 10.63 -10.87 -24.01
N LEU A 85 9.51 -10.52 -24.62
CA LEU A 85 8.24 -11.17 -24.32
C LEU A 85 8.32 -12.66 -24.65
N PRO A 86 7.55 -13.51 -23.96
CA PRO A 86 7.43 -14.92 -24.31
C PRO A 86 6.96 -15.10 -25.75
N ASP A 87 7.34 -16.20 -26.40
CA ASP A 87 7.14 -16.41 -27.84
C ASP A 87 5.68 -16.28 -28.31
N ASN A 88 4.72 -16.59 -27.44
CA ASN A 88 3.28 -16.46 -27.73
C ASN A 88 2.78 -15.00 -27.75
N LEU A 89 3.57 -14.07 -27.20
CA LEU A 89 3.30 -12.63 -27.15
C LEU A 89 4.32 -11.81 -27.94
N ALA A 90 5.43 -12.42 -28.35
CA ALA A 90 6.48 -11.78 -29.13
C ALA A 90 6.06 -11.52 -30.58
N GLY A 91 6.69 -10.55 -31.23
CA GLY A 91 6.46 -10.22 -32.64
C GLY A 91 5.32 -9.23 -32.89
N PRO A 92 4.96 -9.00 -34.18
CA PRO A 92 3.98 -8.00 -34.58
C PRO A 92 2.55 -8.52 -34.40
N THR A 93 1.98 -8.30 -33.22
CA THR A 93 0.59 -8.68 -32.91
C THR A 93 -0.42 -7.61 -33.35
N GLY A 94 0.04 -6.43 -33.76
CA GLY A 94 -0.80 -5.26 -34.00
C GLY A 94 -1.29 -4.59 -32.71
N ARG A 95 -0.88 -5.10 -31.54
CA ARG A 95 -1.27 -4.60 -30.21
C ARG A 95 -0.04 -4.10 -29.45
N ILE A 96 -0.18 -2.96 -28.78
CA ILE A 96 0.85 -2.46 -27.86
C ILE A 96 0.78 -3.31 -26.60
N ARG A 97 1.92 -3.74 -26.07
CA ARG A 97 1.96 -4.57 -24.85
C ARG A 97 2.70 -3.81 -23.77
N ILE A 98 2.07 -3.68 -22.61
CA ILE A 98 2.64 -2.99 -21.46
C ILE A 98 2.79 -4.01 -20.34
N VAL A 99 4.02 -4.24 -19.88
CA VAL A 99 4.33 -5.17 -18.78
C VAL A 99 4.70 -4.37 -17.55
N HIS A 100 3.92 -4.52 -16.49
CA HIS A 100 4.15 -3.92 -15.18
C HIS A 100 4.95 -4.87 -14.28
N PHE A 101 6.15 -4.45 -13.83
CA PHE A 101 6.97 -5.20 -12.88
C PHE A 101 6.77 -4.68 -11.46
N TRP A 102 6.52 -5.57 -10.52
CA TRP A 102 6.21 -5.18 -9.14
C TRP A 102 6.71 -6.20 -8.11
N ASP A 103 7.10 -5.71 -6.95
CA ASP A 103 7.45 -6.50 -5.76
C ASP A 103 6.37 -6.30 -4.67
N PRO A 104 5.68 -7.35 -4.20
CA PRO A 104 4.70 -7.27 -3.11
C PRO A 104 5.23 -6.64 -1.82
N ALA A 105 6.54 -6.74 -1.55
CA ALA A 105 7.18 -6.10 -0.40
C ALA A 105 7.24 -4.57 -0.53
N CYS A 106 7.20 -4.04 -1.76
CA CYS A 106 7.32 -2.61 -2.07
C CYS A 106 5.99 -1.84 -1.93
N LYS A 107 5.33 -1.98 -0.77
CA LYS A 107 3.92 -1.56 -0.55
C LYS A 107 3.65 -0.07 -0.85
N VAL A 108 4.57 0.81 -0.45
CA VAL A 108 4.39 2.27 -0.59
C VAL A 108 4.45 2.68 -2.07
N CYS A 109 5.50 2.26 -2.78
CA CYS A 109 5.68 2.61 -4.18
C CYS A 109 4.62 1.96 -5.09
N ASN A 110 4.18 0.75 -4.75
CA ASN A 110 3.08 0.09 -5.45
C ASN A 110 1.75 0.83 -5.28
N ARG A 111 1.50 1.51 -4.15
CA ARG A 111 0.27 2.29 -3.95
C ARG A 111 0.17 3.45 -4.94
N GLU A 112 1.25 4.22 -5.04
CA GLU A 112 1.31 5.40 -5.91
C GLU A 112 1.33 5.00 -7.39
N THR A 113 2.14 4.01 -7.76
CA THR A 113 2.18 3.49 -9.13
C THR A 113 0.87 2.82 -9.53
N GLY A 114 0.22 2.11 -8.60
CA GLY A 114 -1.06 1.44 -8.87
C GLY A 114 -2.19 2.43 -9.21
N ALA A 115 -2.23 3.59 -8.55
CA ALA A 115 -3.17 4.65 -8.87
C ALA A 115 -2.93 5.19 -10.29
N HIS A 116 -1.67 5.45 -10.66
CA HIS A 116 -1.31 5.92 -12.00
C HIS A 116 -1.57 4.86 -13.08
N LEU A 117 -1.26 3.60 -12.83
CA LEU A 117 -1.55 2.49 -13.74
C LEU A 117 -3.06 2.33 -13.97
N SER A 118 -3.89 2.52 -12.94
CA SER A 118 -5.34 2.54 -13.09
C SER A 118 -5.82 3.67 -13.99
N TYR A 119 -5.19 4.84 -13.88
CA TYR A 119 -5.43 5.97 -14.77
C TYR A 119 -5.07 5.62 -16.23
N LEU A 120 -3.88 5.06 -16.47
CA LEU A 120 -3.44 4.64 -17.82
C LEU A 120 -4.41 3.66 -18.46
N ILE A 121 -4.81 2.60 -17.74
CA ILE A 121 -5.78 1.61 -18.23
C ILE A 121 -7.12 2.29 -18.58
N SER A 122 -7.57 3.24 -17.76
CA SER A 122 -8.85 3.94 -17.99
C SER A 122 -8.79 4.90 -19.17
N MET A 123 -7.68 5.62 -19.32
CA MET A 123 -7.43 6.62 -20.35
C MET A 123 -7.28 5.95 -21.73
N TYR A 124 -6.48 4.89 -21.80
CA TYR A 124 -6.18 4.17 -23.04
C TYR A 124 -7.09 2.97 -23.30
N ARG A 125 -8.25 2.85 -22.62
CA ARG A 125 -9.19 1.72 -22.78
C ARG A 125 -9.68 1.46 -24.21
N ARG A 126 -9.62 2.49 -25.07
CA ARG A 126 -10.01 2.43 -26.49
C ARG A 126 -8.84 2.19 -27.43
N ALA A 127 -7.61 2.26 -26.93
CA ALA A 127 -6.43 1.95 -27.69
C ALA A 127 -6.20 0.43 -27.69
N ASN A 128 -5.49 -0.05 -28.70
CA ASN A 128 -5.21 -1.48 -28.90
C ASN A 128 -4.06 -1.93 -27.99
N ILE A 129 -4.23 -1.83 -26.67
CA ILE A 129 -3.21 -2.05 -25.66
C ILE A 129 -3.59 -3.22 -24.75
N ASP A 130 -2.65 -4.13 -24.54
CA ASP A 130 -2.77 -5.22 -23.59
C ASP A 130 -1.85 -4.96 -22.39
N PHE A 131 -2.41 -5.09 -21.18
CA PHE A 131 -1.69 -4.87 -19.92
C PHE A 131 -1.36 -6.21 -19.27
N TYR A 132 -0.09 -6.39 -18.94
CA TYR A 132 0.44 -7.57 -18.28
C TYR A 132 1.12 -7.19 -16.98
N SER A 133 1.25 -8.13 -16.07
CA SER A 133 2.01 -7.94 -14.83
C SER A 133 2.97 -9.09 -14.59
N VAL A 134 4.18 -8.76 -14.15
CA VAL A 134 5.19 -9.71 -13.70
C VAL A 134 5.48 -9.39 -12.24
N ARG A 135 5.19 -10.36 -11.37
CA ARG A 135 5.56 -10.27 -9.95
C ARG A 135 7.02 -10.69 -9.80
N LYS A 136 7.77 -10.01 -8.92
CA LYS A 136 9.15 -10.40 -8.58
C LYS A 136 9.23 -11.90 -8.25
N PRO A 137 10.10 -12.69 -8.91
CA PRO A 137 10.25 -14.11 -8.65
C PRO A 137 10.58 -14.39 -7.18
N GLY A 138 10.08 -15.50 -6.64
CA GLY A 138 10.29 -15.87 -5.23
C GLY A 138 9.47 -15.08 -4.21
N THR A 139 8.64 -14.12 -4.65
CA THR A 139 7.75 -13.37 -3.75
C THR A 139 6.30 -13.85 -3.82
N THR A 140 5.57 -13.69 -2.72
CA THR A 140 4.14 -14.00 -2.60
C THR A 140 3.34 -12.72 -2.36
N GLY A 141 2.29 -12.51 -3.14
CA GLY A 141 1.37 -11.39 -2.97
C GLY A 141 0.46 -11.22 -4.18
N GLU A 142 -0.56 -10.40 -4.02
CA GLU A 142 -1.54 -10.10 -5.05
C GLU A 142 -1.54 -8.62 -5.41
N LEU A 143 -1.91 -8.32 -6.65
CA LEU A 143 -2.18 -6.95 -7.05
C LEU A 143 -3.34 -6.37 -6.23
N PRO A 144 -3.36 -5.05 -5.99
CA PRO A 144 -4.49 -4.38 -5.36
C PRO A 144 -5.80 -4.68 -6.09
N SER A 145 -6.91 -4.77 -5.34
CA SER A 145 -8.24 -5.14 -5.87
C SER A 145 -8.69 -4.30 -7.07
N PHE A 146 -8.30 -3.03 -7.13
CA PHE A 146 -8.64 -2.14 -8.24
C PHE A 146 -7.86 -2.40 -9.54
N LEU A 147 -6.79 -3.22 -9.50
CA LEU A 147 -6.02 -3.70 -10.65
C LEU A 147 -6.28 -5.17 -10.98
N GLN A 148 -6.86 -5.93 -10.05
CA GLN A 148 -7.21 -7.33 -10.28
C GLN A 148 -8.17 -7.45 -11.47
N GLY A 149 -7.87 -8.38 -12.38
CA GLY A 149 -8.62 -8.58 -13.62
C GLY A 149 -8.37 -7.54 -14.72
N LYS A 150 -7.60 -6.48 -14.45
CA LYS A 150 -7.19 -5.49 -15.47
C LYS A 150 -5.83 -5.78 -16.09
N LEU A 151 -5.00 -6.56 -15.41
CA LEU A 151 -3.70 -7.01 -15.91
C LEU A 151 -3.69 -8.54 -15.99
N THR A 152 -3.16 -9.06 -17.09
CA THR A 152 -2.90 -10.50 -17.23
C THR A 152 -1.56 -10.84 -16.58
N PRO A 153 -1.52 -11.76 -15.59
CA PRO A 153 -0.28 -12.16 -14.97
C PRO A 153 0.59 -12.96 -15.95
N LEU A 154 1.89 -12.72 -15.91
CA LEU A 154 2.93 -13.50 -16.58
C LEU A 154 3.88 -14.06 -15.52
N ASP A 155 4.33 -15.29 -15.70
CA ASP A 155 5.28 -15.94 -14.78
C ASP A 155 6.66 -15.27 -14.82
N GLY A 156 7.04 -14.70 -15.97
CA GLY A 156 8.28 -13.98 -16.17
C GLY A 156 8.50 -13.65 -17.65
N ILE A 157 9.55 -12.89 -17.92
CA ILE A 157 10.02 -12.60 -19.28
C ILE A 157 11.55 -12.71 -19.34
N GLU A 158 12.11 -12.99 -20.51
CA GLU A 158 13.57 -13.06 -20.67
C GLU A 158 14.19 -11.70 -20.36
N GLY A 159 15.30 -11.69 -19.61
CA GLY A 159 16.03 -10.47 -19.27
C GLY A 159 15.49 -9.69 -18.07
N MET A 160 14.38 -10.12 -17.45
CA MET A 160 13.79 -9.46 -16.28
C MET A 160 14.75 -9.33 -15.09
N ASP A 161 15.75 -10.20 -14.98
CA ASP A 161 16.79 -10.14 -13.94
C ASP A 161 17.68 -8.89 -14.06
N LYS A 162 17.66 -8.20 -15.20
CA LYS A 162 18.42 -6.96 -15.43
C LYS A 162 17.65 -5.70 -15.03
N ILE A 163 16.39 -5.84 -14.63
CA ILE A 163 15.59 -4.71 -14.16
C ILE A 163 16.22 -4.19 -12.87
N PRO A 164 16.56 -2.90 -12.77
CA PRO A 164 17.26 -2.37 -11.60
C PRO A 164 16.33 -2.24 -10.39
N ALA A 165 15.05 -1.91 -10.62
CA ALA A 165 14.09 -1.65 -9.55
C ALA A 165 12.63 -1.88 -9.93
N SER A 166 11.80 -2.01 -8.90
CA SER A 166 10.33 -2.01 -8.98
C SER A 166 9.74 -0.90 -8.12
N PRO A 167 8.53 -0.42 -8.43
CA PRO A 167 7.76 -0.74 -9.62
C PRO A 167 8.38 -0.12 -10.90
N SER A 168 8.29 -0.85 -12.00
CA SER A 168 8.77 -0.40 -13.32
C SER A 168 7.87 -0.95 -14.44
N VAL A 169 8.09 -0.47 -15.66
CA VAL A 169 7.29 -0.84 -16.83
C VAL A 169 8.16 -1.04 -18.05
N ALA A 170 7.77 -2.00 -18.88
CA ALA A 170 8.29 -2.13 -20.24
C ALA A 170 7.15 -2.10 -21.25
N ILE A 171 7.39 -1.46 -22.39
CA ILE A 171 6.40 -1.20 -23.44
C ILE A 171 6.94 -1.71 -24.75
N TRP A 172 6.16 -2.57 -25.42
CA TRP A 172 6.43 -3.02 -26.78
C TRP A 172 5.42 -2.39 -27.74
N GLY A 173 5.91 -1.83 -28.84
CA GLY A 173 5.09 -1.29 -29.92
C GLY A 173 4.29 -2.38 -30.63
N ALA A 174 3.34 -2.01 -31.50
CA ALA A 174 2.49 -2.97 -32.23
C ALA A 174 3.27 -3.93 -33.16
N ASP A 175 4.51 -3.57 -33.50
CA ASP A 175 5.45 -4.28 -34.36
C ASP A 175 6.28 -5.35 -33.64
N GLY A 176 6.22 -5.43 -32.31
CA GLY A 176 7.05 -6.37 -31.54
C GLY A 176 8.33 -5.78 -30.98
N ARG A 177 8.66 -4.52 -31.29
CA ARG A 177 9.89 -3.89 -30.81
C ARG A 177 9.70 -3.31 -29.42
N LEU A 178 10.72 -3.47 -28.57
CA LEU A 178 10.78 -2.79 -27.28
C LEU A 178 10.90 -1.29 -27.55
N ALA A 179 9.97 -0.51 -27.00
CA ALA A 179 9.91 0.94 -27.16
C ALA A 179 10.39 1.68 -25.91
N TYR A 180 10.27 1.05 -24.74
CA TYR A 180 10.66 1.64 -23.46
C TYR A 180 10.79 0.57 -22.38
N ALA A 181 11.77 0.69 -21.50
CA ALA A 181 11.88 -0.07 -20.26
C ALA A 181 12.40 0.87 -19.16
N GLY A 182 11.60 1.12 -18.13
CA GLY A 182 11.93 2.18 -17.20
C GLY A 182 10.89 2.45 -16.10
N PRO A 183 11.05 3.56 -15.38
CA PRO A 183 10.09 4.00 -14.38
C PRO A 183 8.82 4.58 -15.04
N TYR A 184 7.73 4.63 -14.29
CA TYR A 184 6.51 5.31 -14.77
C TYR A 184 6.69 6.82 -14.87
N SER A 185 7.29 7.41 -13.84
CA SER A 185 7.39 8.86 -13.65
C SER A 185 8.61 9.23 -12.83
N LEU A 186 8.93 10.52 -12.79
CA LEU A 186 9.98 11.08 -11.93
C LEU A 186 9.42 11.47 -10.56
N GLY A 187 10.11 11.09 -9.49
CA GLY A 187 9.79 11.54 -8.13
C GLY A 187 8.85 10.63 -7.35
N MET A 188 8.18 11.24 -6.36
CA MET A 188 7.50 10.57 -5.24
C MET A 188 6.07 10.19 -5.52
N VAL A 189 5.42 10.99 -6.35
CA VAL A 189 4.02 10.83 -6.72
C VAL A 189 3.99 10.60 -8.21
N CYS A 190 3.31 9.55 -8.63
CA CYS A 190 3.14 9.25 -10.05
C CYS A 190 1.91 10.02 -10.58
N THR A 191 2.13 10.97 -11.49
CA THR A 191 1.07 11.78 -12.12
C THR A 191 1.31 11.86 -13.63
N SER A 192 0.30 12.30 -14.38
CA SER A 192 0.47 12.56 -15.82
C SER A 192 1.47 13.68 -16.12
N ALA A 193 1.63 14.64 -15.21
CA ALA A 193 2.53 15.80 -15.39
C ALA A 193 4.02 15.45 -15.31
N ASN A 194 4.37 14.34 -14.65
CA ASN A 194 5.75 13.87 -14.49
C ASN A 194 5.96 12.47 -15.06
N SER A 195 5.06 12.01 -15.93
CA SER A 195 5.13 10.68 -16.53
C SER A 195 6.04 10.62 -17.74
N PHE A 196 6.79 9.52 -17.85
CA PHE A 196 7.54 9.14 -19.03
C PHE A 196 6.74 8.24 -19.98
N VAL A 197 5.70 7.60 -19.47
CA VAL A 197 4.98 6.52 -20.16
C VAL A 197 3.94 7.06 -21.14
N GLU A 198 3.11 8.02 -20.74
CA GLU A 198 2.04 8.60 -21.58
C GLU A 198 2.57 9.11 -22.93
N PRO A 199 3.66 9.91 -23.01
CA PRO A 199 4.17 10.38 -24.29
C PRO A 199 4.63 9.24 -25.21
N ILE A 200 5.12 8.13 -24.64
CA ILE A 200 5.55 6.95 -25.41
C ILE A 200 4.33 6.20 -25.93
N ILE A 201 3.33 5.98 -25.08
CA ILE A 201 2.06 5.35 -25.50
C ILE A 201 1.40 6.18 -26.60
N ASP A 202 1.33 7.51 -26.46
CA ASP A 202 0.72 8.38 -27.46
C ASP A 202 1.41 8.26 -28.83
N LYS A 203 2.74 8.21 -28.85
CA LYS A 203 3.51 7.99 -30.09
C LYS A 203 3.22 6.62 -30.70
N LEU A 204 3.21 5.56 -29.90
CA LEU A 204 2.92 4.20 -30.38
C LEU A 204 1.49 4.08 -30.91
N VAL A 205 0.52 4.70 -30.23
CA VAL A 205 -0.88 4.75 -30.69
C VAL A 205 -1.02 5.54 -31.99
N ALA A 206 -0.19 6.57 -32.19
CA ALA A 206 -0.10 7.30 -33.47
C ALA A 206 0.68 6.52 -34.57
N GLY A 207 1.11 5.29 -34.29
CA GLY A 207 1.86 4.45 -35.24
C GLY A 207 3.32 4.86 -35.42
N GLN A 208 3.87 5.68 -34.52
CA GLN A 208 5.27 6.09 -34.55
C GLN A 208 6.14 5.05 -33.85
N ALA A 209 7.29 4.73 -34.43
CA ALA A 209 8.32 3.95 -33.75
C ALA A 209 9.01 4.80 -32.68
N VAL A 210 9.32 4.17 -31.55
CA VAL A 210 10.10 4.75 -30.47
C VAL A 210 11.23 3.78 -30.19
N GLU A 211 12.47 4.26 -30.25
CA GLU A 211 13.62 3.47 -29.81
C GLU A 211 13.74 3.60 -28.30
N PRO A 212 14.06 2.50 -27.60
CA PRO A 212 14.27 2.53 -26.17
C PRO A 212 15.54 3.36 -25.90
N PHE A 213 15.60 3.92 -24.69
CA PHE A 213 16.72 4.75 -24.29
C PHE A 213 16.94 4.60 -22.79
N GLY A 214 18.21 4.67 -22.40
CA GLY A 214 18.57 4.62 -21.00
C GLY A 214 18.17 5.91 -20.26
N MET A 215 17.60 5.76 -19.07
CA MET A 215 17.21 6.89 -18.23
C MET A 215 17.68 6.71 -16.79
N LEU A 216 18.15 7.81 -16.20
CA LEU A 216 18.39 7.94 -14.77
C LEU A 216 17.19 8.63 -14.13
N ALA A 217 16.58 7.96 -13.15
CA ALA A 217 15.45 8.51 -12.42
C ALA A 217 15.67 8.39 -10.91
N VAL A 218 15.09 9.34 -10.18
CA VAL A 218 15.04 9.37 -8.72
C VAL A 218 13.58 9.37 -8.30
N GLY A 219 13.19 8.48 -7.39
CA GLY A 219 11.81 8.25 -7.05
C GLY A 219 11.59 7.15 -6.01
N CYS A 220 10.32 6.75 -5.84
CA CYS A 220 9.96 5.64 -4.96
C CYS A 220 10.23 4.31 -5.68
N TYR A 221 11.35 3.66 -5.34
CA TYR A 221 11.73 2.38 -5.93
C TYR A 221 12.32 1.42 -4.88
N CYS A 222 12.04 0.13 -5.03
CA CYS A 222 12.68 -0.97 -4.31
C CYS A 222 13.56 -1.76 -5.27
N ARG A 223 14.74 -2.21 -4.84
CA ARG A 223 15.63 -2.97 -5.72
C ARG A 223 15.00 -4.29 -6.15
N TRP A 224 15.16 -4.60 -7.43
CA TRP A 224 14.59 -5.82 -8.00
C TRP A 224 15.34 -7.07 -7.53
N ASN A 225 16.67 -7.03 -7.47
CA ASN A 225 17.55 -8.17 -7.18
C ASN A 225 18.03 -8.27 -5.72
N GLU A 226 17.33 -7.63 -4.78
CA GLU A 226 17.59 -7.81 -3.34
C GLU A 226 16.95 -9.08 -2.78
#